data_AF-A0A7V5XG54-F1
#
_entry.id   AF-A0A7V5XG54-F1
#
_cell.length_a   1.000
_cell.length_b   1.000
_cell.length_c   1.000
_cell.angle_alpha   90.00
_cell.angle_beta   90.00
_cell.angle_gamma   90.00
#
_symmetry.space_group_name_H-M   'P 1'
#
loop_
_entity.id
_entity.type
_entity.pdbx_description
1 polymer ?
#
loop_
_entity_poly.entity_id
_entity_poly.type
_entity_poly.pdbx_seq_one_letter_code
_entity_poly.pdbx_strand_id
1 'polypeptide(L)'
;MGIIKIANFEVLERHILLFNQIFDQNSQNLSLPPSFFEHKKRYRQIKGYEVNGQKFYIKEYFAHFEEAESEWENLFKLRSLGFSVPEPLFKRKSSDKIEIATFELKGIPLSKLKSF
;
A
#
# COMPACT_ATOMS: atom_id res chain seq x y z
N MET A 1 -13.69 10.54 -3.60
CA MET A 1 -12.22 10.44 -3.43
C MET A 1 -11.64 10.33 -4.82
N GLY A 2 -10.81 11.28 -5.25
CA GLY A 2 -10.18 11.25 -6.58
C GLY A 2 -9.01 10.27 -6.63
N ILE A 3 -8.87 9.55 -7.75
CA ILE A 3 -7.69 8.74 -8.09
C ILE A 3 -7.02 9.40 -9.30
N ILE A 4 -5.72 9.69 -9.17
CA ILE A 4 -4.87 10.21 -10.23
C ILE A 4 -4.05 9.05 -10.81
N LYS A 5 -3.92 9.01 -12.14
CA LYS A 5 -3.03 8.05 -12.82
C LYS A 5 -1.69 8.72 -13.13
N ILE A 6 -0.58 8.12 -12.67
CA ILE A 6 0.79 8.56 -12.96
C ILE A 6 1.56 7.34 -13.43
N ALA A 7 2.02 7.32 -14.68
CA ALA A 7 2.62 6.14 -15.29
C ALA A 7 1.74 4.89 -15.06
N ASN A 8 2.25 3.88 -14.37
CA ASN A 8 1.52 2.66 -14.01
C ASN A 8 0.94 2.66 -12.59
N PHE A 9 0.84 3.82 -11.95
CA PHE A 9 0.28 4.02 -10.62
C PHE A 9 -1.13 4.61 -10.68
N GLU A 10 -2.00 4.12 -9.80
CA GLU A 10 -3.23 4.76 -9.36
C GLU A 10 -2.97 5.32 -7.95
N VAL A 11 -3.00 6.64 -7.79
CA VAL A 11 -2.65 7.33 -6.54
C VAL A 11 -3.87 8.06 -6.02
N LEU A 12 -4.11 8.03 -4.71
CA LEU A 12 -5.14 8.89 -4.13
C LEU A 12 -4.73 10.36 -4.21
N GLU A 13 -5.59 11.19 -4.79
CA GLU A 13 -5.34 12.60 -5.05
C GLU A 13 -4.83 13.37 -3.83
N ARG A 14 -5.44 13.14 -2.66
CA ARG A 14 -5.03 13.81 -1.41
C ARG A 14 -3.61 13.47 -0.94
N HIS A 15 -3.01 12.40 -1.47
CA HIS A 15 -1.67 11.92 -1.12
C HIS A 15 -0.64 12.21 -2.21
N ILE A 16 -0.99 12.99 -3.23
CA ILE A 16 -0.12 13.30 -4.35
C ILE A 16 1.22 13.90 -3.93
N LEU A 17 1.21 14.77 -2.91
CA LEU A 17 2.43 15.43 -2.42
C LEU A 17 3.38 14.42 -1.77
N LEU A 18 2.87 13.47 -0.97
CA LEU A 18 3.68 12.39 -0.41
C LEU A 18 4.16 11.45 -1.51
N PHE A 19 3.29 11.10 -2.46
CA PHE A 19 3.65 10.22 -3.57
C PHE A 19 4.83 10.79 -4.39
N ASN A 20 4.80 12.09 -4.68
CA ASN A 20 5.90 12.75 -5.40
C ASN A 20 7.23 12.74 -4.65
N GLN A 21 7.24 12.53 -3.33
CA GLN A 21 8.48 12.40 -2.55
C GLN A 21 9.12 11.01 -2.71
N ILE A 22 8.33 10.00 -3.03
CA ILE A 22 8.76 8.61 -3.17
C ILE A 22 8.76 8.13 -4.62
N PHE A 23 8.39 8.97 -5.57
CA PHE A 23 8.35 8.66 -7.00
C PHE A 23 9.47 9.40 -7.73
N ASP A 24 10.32 8.65 -8.42
CA ASP A 24 11.32 9.19 -9.31
C ASP A 24 10.76 9.26 -10.74
N GLN A 25 10.59 10.48 -11.25
CA GLN A 25 10.05 10.73 -12.59
C GLN A 25 10.94 10.18 -13.69
N ASN A 26 12.27 10.14 -13.49
CA ASN A 26 13.21 9.71 -14.53
C ASN A 26 13.15 8.20 -14.74
N SER A 27 13.14 7.43 -13.64
CA SER A 27 13.03 5.97 -13.70
C SER A 27 11.59 5.45 -13.76
N GLN A 28 10.59 6.33 -13.59
CA GLN A 28 9.18 5.99 -13.42
C GLN A 28 8.97 4.93 -12.32
N ASN A 29 9.78 4.98 -11.26
CA ASN A 29 9.82 3.97 -10.22
C ASN A 29 9.80 4.62 -8.83
N LEU A 30 9.64 3.80 -7.80
CA LEU A 30 9.68 4.26 -6.42
C LEU A 30 11.13 4.43 -5.96
N SER A 31 11.45 5.58 -5.39
CA SER A 31 12.67 5.84 -4.64
C SER A 31 12.34 5.75 -3.15
N LEU A 32 12.54 4.56 -2.58
CA LEU A 32 12.18 4.26 -1.19
C LEU A 32 13.43 4.12 -0.32
N PRO A 33 13.36 4.53 0.96
CA PRO A 33 14.38 4.20 1.93
C PRO A 33 14.44 2.68 2.19
N PRO A 34 15.47 2.19 2.90
CA PRO A 34 15.48 0.81 3.38
C PRO A 34 14.20 0.46 4.15
N SER A 35 13.65 -0.72 3.92
CA SER A 35 12.44 -1.17 4.60
C SER A 35 12.72 -1.45 6.07
N PHE A 36 11.89 -0.94 6.98
CA PHE A 36 11.97 -1.25 8.42
C PHE A 36 11.32 -2.59 8.77
N PHE A 37 10.51 -3.14 7.87
CA PHE A 37 9.77 -4.36 8.04
C PHE A 37 9.70 -5.13 6.72
N GLU A 38 9.86 -6.44 6.80
CA GLU A 38 9.67 -7.32 5.67
C GLU A 38 9.04 -8.64 6.11
N HIS A 39 8.04 -9.09 5.37
CA HIS A 39 7.36 -10.35 5.65
C HIS A 39 6.88 -11.01 4.36
N LYS A 40 7.26 -12.27 4.17
CA LYS A 40 6.85 -13.08 3.02
C LYS A 40 5.68 -13.99 3.41
N LYS A 41 4.62 -14.00 2.59
CA LYS A 41 3.47 -14.91 2.72
C LYS A 41 3.23 -15.62 1.39
N ARG A 42 3.40 -16.94 1.30
CA ARG A 42 3.13 -17.77 0.09
C ARG A 42 3.48 -17.07 -1.25
N TYR A 43 2.54 -16.33 -1.84
CA TYR A 43 2.62 -15.65 -3.15
C TYR A 43 2.75 -14.12 -3.08
N ARG A 44 2.85 -13.52 -1.88
CA ARG A 44 3.01 -12.08 -1.68
C ARG A 44 4.12 -11.73 -0.70
N GLN A 45 4.68 -10.53 -0.87
CA GLN A 45 5.66 -9.92 0.02
C GLN A 45 5.08 -8.63 0.60
N ILE A 46 5.38 -8.35 1.86
CA ILE A 46 4.92 -7.15 2.53
C ILE A 46 6.15 -6.43 3.04
N LYS A 47 6.34 -5.17 2.63
CA LYS A 47 7.45 -4.32 3.06
C LYS A 47 6.91 -3.05 3.71
N GLY A 48 7.49 -2.65 4.83
CA GLY A 48 7.15 -1.42 5.55
C GLY A 48 8.20 -0.34 5.33
N TYR A 49 7.74 0.89 5.07
CA TYR A 49 8.57 2.06 4.80
C TYR A 49 8.12 3.25 5.62
N GLU A 50 9.08 4.09 5.99
CA GLU A 50 8.84 5.34 6.72
C GLU A 50 9.44 6.50 5.95
N VAL A 51 8.59 7.49 5.61
CA VAL A 51 9.00 8.71 4.90
C VAL A 51 8.39 9.90 5.62
N ASN A 52 9.23 10.84 6.06
CA ASN A 52 8.81 12.04 6.79
C ASN A 52 7.89 11.73 8.00
N GLY A 53 8.22 10.68 8.76
CA GLY A 53 7.46 10.24 9.93
C GLY A 53 6.14 9.54 9.62
N GLN A 54 5.81 9.32 8.34
CA GLN A 54 4.63 8.58 7.92
C GLN A 54 5.02 7.15 7.53
N LYS A 55 4.39 6.18 8.21
CA LYS A 55 4.58 4.76 7.94
C LYS A 55 3.52 4.25 6.97
N PHE A 56 3.97 3.47 5.99
CA PHE A 56 3.10 2.75 5.07
C PHE A 56 3.69 1.39 4.75
N TYR A 57 2.83 0.49 4.25
CA TYR A 57 3.20 -0.84 3.85
C TYR A 57 2.85 -1.05 2.38
N ILE A 58 3.76 -1.66 1.64
CA ILE A 58 3.53 -2.12 0.27
C ILE A 58 3.36 -3.63 0.32
N LYS A 59 2.21 -4.11 -0.17
CA LYS A 59 1.97 -5.52 -0.46
C LYS A 59 2.26 -5.76 -1.94
N GLU A 60 3.26 -6.57 -2.22
CA GLU A 60 3.66 -7.00 -3.57
C GLU A 60 3.06 -8.38 -3.84
N TYR A 61 2.12 -8.46 -4.78
CA TYR A 61 1.49 -9.69 -5.25
C TYR A 61 2.18 -10.16 -6.53
N PHE A 62 2.79 -11.34 -6.51
CA PHE A 62 3.49 -11.93 -7.66
C PHE A 62 2.64 -12.99 -8.39
N ALA A 63 1.53 -13.39 -7.79
CA ALA A 63 0.49 -14.24 -8.37
C ALA A 63 -0.85 -13.87 -7.73
N HIS A 64 -1.95 -14.44 -8.24
CA HIS A 64 -3.32 -14.17 -7.76
C HIS A 64 -3.68 -12.68 -7.82
N PHE A 65 -3.48 -12.06 -8.99
CA PHE A 65 -3.69 -10.63 -9.20
C PHE A 65 -5.15 -10.20 -8.94
N GLU A 66 -6.11 -11.11 -9.11
CA GLU A 66 -7.51 -10.93 -8.74
C GLU A 66 -7.71 -10.59 -7.26
N GLU A 67 -6.87 -11.11 -6.37
CA GLU A 67 -6.92 -10.77 -4.93
C GLU A 67 -6.41 -9.36 -4.68
N ALA A 68 -5.40 -8.92 -5.42
CA ALA A 68 -4.86 -7.57 -5.31
C ALA A 68 -5.92 -6.54 -5.77
N GLU A 69 -6.52 -6.75 -6.95
CA GLU A 69 -7.59 -5.87 -7.44
C GLU A 69 -8.77 -5.84 -6.44
N SER A 70 -9.17 -7.01 -5.92
CA SER A 70 -10.22 -7.11 -4.90
C SER A 70 -9.85 -6.38 -3.61
N GLU A 71 -8.60 -6.46 -3.15
CA GLU A 71 -8.14 -5.72 -1.97
C GLU A 71 -8.26 -4.21 -2.20
N TRP A 72 -7.79 -3.71 -3.35
CA TRP A 72 -7.85 -2.29 -3.70
C TRP A 72 -9.29 -1.77 -3.67
N GLU A 73 -10.22 -2.47 -4.32
CA GLU A 73 -11.64 -2.11 -4.33
C GLU A 73 -12.27 -2.18 -2.93
N ASN A 74 -11.95 -3.23 -2.16
CA ASN A 74 -12.50 -3.42 -0.83
C ASN A 74 -12.07 -2.34 0.17
N LEU A 75 -10.87 -1.76 0.03
CA LEU A 75 -10.45 -0.65 0.89
C LEU A 75 -11.41 0.55 0.76
N PHE A 76 -11.86 0.86 -0.46
CA PHE A 76 -12.82 1.95 -0.70
C PHE A 76 -14.23 1.57 -0.23
N LYS A 77 -14.67 0.35 -0.54
CA LYS A 77 -15.99 -0.15 -0.16
C LYS A 77 -16.17 -0.23 1.36
N LEU A 78 -15.19 -0.79 2.08
CA LEU A 78 -15.26 -0.89 3.54
C LEU A 78 -15.22 0.49 4.21
N ARG A 79 -14.42 1.40 3.67
CA ARG A 79 -14.38 2.78 4.16
C ARG A 79 -15.71 3.51 3.94
N SER A 80 -16.38 3.33 2.80
CA SER A 80 -17.69 3.95 2.56
C SER A 80 -18.78 3.39 3.48
N LEU A 81 -18.60 2.16 3.96
CA LEU A 81 -19.45 1.53 4.98
C LEU A 81 -19.10 1.93 6.42
N GLY A 82 -18.10 2.79 6.64
CA GLY A 82 -17.71 3.29 7.95
C GLY A 82 -16.73 2.40 8.73
N PHE A 83 -16.18 1.34 8.11
CA PHE A 83 -15.16 0.53 8.77
C PHE A 83 -13.82 1.28 8.86
N SER A 84 -13.14 1.10 9.99
CA SER A 84 -11.76 1.56 10.17
C SER A 84 -10.81 0.63 9.42
N VAL A 85 -10.43 1.03 8.21
CA VAL A 85 -9.48 0.29 7.35
C VAL A 85 -8.25 1.14 7.06
N PRO A 86 -7.08 0.51 6.79
CA PRO A 86 -5.88 1.21 6.36
C PRO A 86 -6.17 2.15 5.20
N GLU A 87 -5.52 3.30 5.22
CA GLU A 87 -5.72 4.29 4.17
C GLU A 87 -4.97 3.93 2.90
N PRO A 88 -5.63 3.83 1.74
CA PRO A 88 -4.93 3.61 0.48
C PRO A 88 -3.99 4.77 0.17
N LEU A 89 -2.80 4.46 -0.34
CA LEU A 89 -1.84 5.43 -0.84
C LEU A 89 -1.76 5.34 -2.37
N PHE A 90 -1.34 4.19 -2.90
CA PHE A 90 -1.31 3.91 -4.33
C PHE A 90 -1.52 2.42 -4.64
N LYS A 91 -1.90 2.13 -5.88
CA LYS A 91 -1.77 0.82 -6.52
C LYS A 91 -0.81 0.96 -7.71
N ARG A 92 0.11 0.01 -7.89
CA ARG A 92 0.94 -0.10 -9.10
C ARG A 92 0.70 -1.42 -9.79
N LYS A 93 0.59 -1.40 -11.13
CA LYS A 93 0.50 -2.61 -11.94
C LYS A 93 1.71 -2.70 -12.87
N SER A 94 2.46 -3.79 -12.76
CA SER A 94 3.51 -4.17 -13.73
C SER A 94 3.15 -5.51 -14.38
N SER A 95 3.99 -5.97 -15.31
CA SER A 95 3.79 -7.25 -15.99
C SER A 95 3.93 -8.46 -15.07
N ASP A 96 4.69 -8.32 -13.99
CA ASP A 96 5.12 -9.40 -13.09
C ASP A 96 4.53 -9.29 -11.67
N LYS A 97 3.98 -8.13 -11.29
CA LYS A 97 3.37 -7.93 -9.98
C LYS A 97 2.30 -6.84 -9.95
N ILE A 98 1.47 -6.91 -8.92
CA ILE A 98 0.62 -5.79 -8.47
C ILE A 98 1.06 -5.37 -7.08
N GLU A 99 1.20 -4.08 -6.87
CA GLU A 99 1.55 -3.52 -5.57
C GLU A 99 0.41 -2.68 -5.03
N ILE A 100 0.12 -2.84 -3.74
CA ILE A 100 -0.86 -2.05 -3.02
C ILE A 100 -0.19 -1.43 -1.81
N ALA A 101 -0.17 -0.10 -1.78
CA ALA A 101 0.35 0.66 -0.66
C ALA A 101 -0.78 1.19 0.21
N THR A 102 -0.67 0.97 1.51
CA THR A 102 -1.59 1.53 2.51
C THR A 102 -0.82 2.11 3.69
N PHE A 103 -1.29 3.21 4.27
CA PHE A 103 -0.74 3.74 5.51
C PHE A 103 -0.91 2.77 6.67
N GLU A 104 -0.03 2.87 7.66
CA GLU A 104 -0.13 2.13 8.90
C GLU A 104 -1.46 2.40 9.61
N LEU A 105 -2.15 1.34 10.00
CA LEU A 105 -3.29 1.43 10.91
C LEU A 105 -2.77 1.40 12.34
N LYS A 106 -2.99 2.49 13.09
CA LYS A 106 -2.55 2.60 14.48
C LYS A 106 -3.33 1.61 15.36
N GLY A 107 -2.60 0.85 16.17
CA GLY A 107 -3.18 -0.06 17.15
C GLY A 107 -2.29 -1.25 17.46
N ILE A 108 -2.71 -2.06 18.42
CA ILE A 108 -2.05 -3.32 18.76
C ILE A 108 -2.91 -4.45 18.21
N PRO A 109 -2.36 -5.37 17.38
CA PRO A 109 -3.09 -6.55 16.94
C PRO A 109 -3.64 -7.33 18.13
N LEU A 110 -4.91 -7.74 18.08
CA LEU A 110 -5.55 -8.52 19.15
C LEU A 110 -4.77 -9.79 19.50
N SER A 111 -4.08 -10.40 18.53
CA SER A 111 -3.21 -11.56 18.73
C SER A 111 -2.03 -11.31 19.68
N LYS A 112 -1.62 -10.05 19.86
CA LYS A 112 -0.57 -9.66 20.83
C LYS A 112 -1.13 -9.31 22.21
N LEU A 113 -2.45 -9.15 22.33
CA LEU A 113 -3.11 -8.84 23.61
C LEU A 113 -3.47 -10.09 24.41
N LYS A 114 -3.31 -11.28 23.83
CA LYS A 114 -3.70 -12.55 24.45
C LYS A 114 -2.46 -13.44 24.60
N SER A 115 -1.77 -13.31 25.74
CA SER A 115 -1.15 -14.45 26.41
C SER A 115 -2.26 -15.15 27.22
N PHE A 116 -2.92 -16.12 26.62
CA PHE A 116 -3.72 -17.11 27.36
C PHE A 116 -2.93 -18.40 27.41
#